data_AF-A0A2E1EBQ7-F1
#
_entry.id   AF-A0A2E1EBQ7-F1
#
_cell.length_a   1.000
_cell.length_b   1.000
_cell.length_c   1.000
_cell.angle_alpha   90.00
_cell.angle_beta   90.00
_cell.angle_gamma   90.00
#
_symmetry.space_group_name_H-M   'P 1'
#
loop_
_entity.id
_entity.type
_entity.pdbx_description
1 polymer ?
#
loop_
_entity_poly.entity_id
_entity_poly.type
_entity_poly.pdbx_seq_one_letter_code
_entity_poly.pdbx_strand_id
1 'polypeptide(L)'
;SLDAIRELLDLSDHPNRPCDEADAIARRQLKQVEQRMARLKALRTELKRMVHECSGGRTADCRVLEVLRDHSECLTEHDEIGA
;
A
#
# COMPACT_ATOMS: atom_id res chain seq x y z
N SER A 1 7.99 10.52 -2.90
CA SER A 1 9.46 10.50 -3.16
C SER A 1 10.09 11.73 -2.53
N LEU A 2 11.39 11.72 -2.25
CA LEU A 2 12.15 12.93 -1.90
C LEU A 2 12.07 13.99 -3.00
N ASP A 3 11.90 13.59 -4.26
CA ASP A 3 11.80 14.51 -5.39
C ASP A 3 10.53 15.38 -5.33
N ALA A 4 9.39 14.81 -4.93
CA ALA A 4 8.16 15.59 -4.74
C ALA A 4 8.29 16.61 -3.59
N ILE A 5 9.08 16.31 -2.56
CA ILE A 5 9.36 17.26 -1.48
C ILE A 5 10.28 18.37 -1.98
N ARG A 6 11.27 18.06 -2.82
CA ARG A 6 12.14 19.06 -3.45
C ARG A 6 11.35 20.00 -4.38
N GLU A 7 10.44 19.46 -5.19
CA GLU A 7 9.55 20.26 -6.05
C GLU A 7 8.67 21.22 -5.22
N LEU A 8 8.13 20.76 -4.08
CA LEU A 8 7.34 21.63 -3.19
C LEU A 8 8.17 22.69 -2.48
N LEU A 9 9.43 22.38 -2.11
CA LEU A 9 10.34 23.35 -1.51
C LEU A 9 10.75 24.44 -2.51
N ASP A 10 11.05 24.08 -3.76
CA ASP A 10 11.34 25.04 -4.83
C ASP A 10 10.17 26.01 -5.08
N LEU A 11 8.93 25.51 -5.07
CA LEU A 11 7.75 26.36 -5.18
C LEU A 11 7.56 27.28 -3.97
N SER A 12 7.92 26.82 -2.78
CA SER A 12 7.84 27.62 -1.54
C SER A 12 8.81 28.80 -1.54
N ASP A 13 9.95 28.66 -2.22
CA ASP A 13 10.94 29.73 -2.39
C ASP A 13 10.49 30.81 -3.40
N HIS A 14 9.38 30.57 -4.12
CA HIS A 14 8.84 31.47 -5.15
C HIS A 14 7.36 31.82 -4.90
N PRO A 15 7.04 32.59 -3.83
CA PRO A 15 5.66 32.80 -3.35
C PRO A 15 4.74 33.58 -4.31
N ASN A 16 5.30 34.23 -5.34
CA ASN A 16 4.52 34.95 -6.36
C ASN A 16 4.15 34.07 -7.56
N ARG A 17 4.57 32.79 -7.60
CA ARG A 17 4.21 31.86 -8.68
C ARG A 17 2.78 31.33 -8.48
N PRO A 18 2.06 30.99 -9.56
CA PRO A 18 0.79 30.30 -9.46
C PRO A 18 0.93 28.98 -8.70
N CYS A 19 -0.02 28.69 -7.81
CA CYS A 19 0.01 27.49 -6.98
C CYS A 19 -0.43 26.20 -7.69
N ASP A 20 -0.78 26.29 -8.98
CA ASP A 20 -1.28 25.17 -9.79
C ASP A 20 -0.30 23.98 -9.82
N GLU A 21 1.01 24.27 -9.83
CA GLU A 21 2.06 23.25 -9.80
C GLU A 21 2.11 22.53 -8.45
N ALA A 22 1.98 23.27 -7.34
CA ALA A 22 1.93 22.71 -5.99
C ALA A 22 0.67 21.84 -5.80
N ASP A 23 -0.48 22.28 -6.29
CA ASP A 23 -1.73 21.52 -6.26
C ASP A 23 -1.60 20.21 -7.06
N ALA A 24 -1.02 20.25 -8.26
CA ALA A 24 -0.78 19.05 -9.07
C ALA A 24 0.14 18.04 -8.37
N ILE A 25 1.22 18.51 -7.73
CA ILE A 25 2.14 17.65 -6.95
C ILE A 25 1.41 17.02 -5.75
N ALA A 26 0.66 17.83 -4.99
CA ALA A 26 -0.08 17.36 -3.83
C ALA A 26 -1.11 16.29 -4.21
N ARG A 27 -1.89 16.50 -5.29
CA ARG A 27 -2.84 15.51 -5.81
C ARG A 27 -2.18 14.21 -6.23
N ARG A 28 -1.02 14.30 -6.90
CA ARG A 28 -0.24 13.12 -7.31
C ARG A 28 0.23 12.32 -6.10
N GLN A 29 0.76 12.99 -5.07
CA GLN A 29 1.18 12.33 -3.84
C GLN A 29 -0.01 11.72 -3.08
N LEU A 30 -1.13 12.44 -2.97
CA LEU A 30 -2.35 11.93 -2.34
C LEU A 30 -2.83 10.64 -3.02
N LYS A 31 -2.93 10.64 -4.35
CA LYS A 31 -3.32 9.45 -5.11
C LYS A 31 -2.41 8.25 -4.84
N GLN A 32 -1.09 8.47 -4.79
CA GLN A 32 -0.12 7.41 -4.46
C GLN A 32 -0.32 6.85 -3.05
N VAL A 33 -0.57 7.74 -2.07
CA VAL A 33 -0.85 7.33 -0.68
C VAL A 33 -2.15 6.54 -0.60
N GLU A 34 -3.22 7.01 -1.25
CA GLU A 34 -4.52 6.32 -1.29
C GLU A 34 -4.43 4.94 -1.92
N GLN A 35 -3.70 4.80 -3.03
CA GLN A 35 -3.44 3.51 -3.67
C GLN A 35 -2.69 2.56 -2.73
N ARG A 36 -1.64 3.05 -2.05
CA ARG A 36 -0.89 2.26 -1.07
C ARG A 36 -1.78 1.85 0.11
N MET A 37 -2.63 2.75 0.61
CA MET A 37 -3.58 2.44 1.68
C MET A 37 -4.59 1.38 1.27
N ALA A 38 -5.14 1.45 0.04
CA ALA A 38 -6.09 0.46 -0.46
C ALA A 38 -5.46 -0.94 -0.49
N ARG A 39 -4.24 -1.05 -1.03
CA ARG A 39 -3.48 -2.30 -1.08
C ARG A 39 -3.16 -2.83 0.33
N LEU A 40 -2.68 -1.98 1.24
CA LEU A 40 -2.39 -2.39 2.61
C LEU A 40 -3.65 -2.83 3.37
N LYS A 41 -4.82 -2.21 3.08
CA LYS A 41 -6.09 -2.65 3.64
C LYS A 41 -6.49 -4.03 3.12
N ALA A 42 -6.30 -4.30 1.82
CA ALA A 42 -6.53 -5.61 1.22
C ALA A 42 -5.64 -6.70 1.86
N LEU A 43 -4.33 -6.46 1.92
CA LEU A 43 -3.38 -7.36 2.60
C LEU A 43 -3.73 -7.57 4.07
N ARG A 44 -4.09 -6.50 4.81
CA ARG A 44 -4.51 -6.61 6.20
C ARG A 44 -5.74 -7.49 6.38
N THR A 45 -6.74 -7.36 5.50
CA THR A 45 -7.95 -8.18 5.53
C THR A 45 -7.59 -9.64 5.35
N GLU A 46 -6.71 -9.95 4.40
CA GLU A 46 -6.27 -11.31 4.15
C GLU A 46 -5.47 -11.91 5.31
N LEU A 47 -4.49 -11.17 5.84
CA LEU A 47 -3.72 -11.61 7.01
C LEU A 47 -4.63 -11.89 8.22
N LYS A 48 -5.66 -11.07 8.43
CA LYS A 48 -6.66 -11.32 9.48
C LYS A 48 -7.43 -12.62 9.25
N ARG A 49 -7.82 -12.89 8.00
CA ARG A 49 -8.51 -14.13 7.62
C ARG A 49 -7.64 -15.35 7.87
N MET A 50 -6.40 -15.34 7.38
CA MET A 50 -5.43 -16.42 7.59
C MET A 50 -5.21 -16.72 9.08
N VAL A 51 -5.06 -15.67 9.90
CA VAL A 51 -4.89 -15.82 11.36
C VAL A 51 -6.15 -16.37 12.02
N HIS A 52 -7.33 -15.95 11.58
CA HIS A 52 -8.61 -16.43 12.13
C HIS A 52 -8.89 -17.90 11.76
N GLU A 53 -8.58 -18.32 10.54
CA GLU A 53 -8.75 -19.70 10.06
C GLU A 53 -7.67 -20.65 10.61
N CYS A 54 -6.58 -20.12 11.17
CA CYS A 54 -5.55 -20.93 11.79
C CYS A 54 -5.97 -21.40 13.19
N SER A 55 -6.24 -22.70 13.33
CA SER A 55 -6.52 -23.34 14.63
C SER A 55 -5.26 -23.63 15.46
N GLY A 56 -4.07 -23.36 14.91
CA GLY A 56 -2.79 -23.86 15.46
C GLY A 56 -2.62 -25.38 15.26
N GLY A 57 -1.50 -25.92 15.74
CA GLY A 57 -1.17 -27.34 15.61
C GLY A 57 0.08 -27.60 14.78
N ARG A 58 0.06 -28.66 13.95
CA ARG A 58 1.20 -28.99 13.07
C ARG A 58 1.25 -28.05 11.88
N THR A 59 2.45 -27.72 11.43
CA THR A 59 2.66 -26.91 10.22
C THR A 59 2.06 -27.53 8.96
N ALA A 60 1.95 -28.85 8.89
CA ALA A 60 1.31 -29.56 7.78
C ALA A 60 -0.19 -29.20 7.62
N ASP A 61 -0.84 -28.76 8.71
CA ASP A 61 -2.27 -28.44 8.77
C ASP A 61 -2.50 -26.90 8.87
N CYS A 62 -1.45 -26.10 8.66
CA CYS A 62 -1.49 -24.65 8.89
C CYS A 62 -2.05 -23.88 7.69
N ARG A 63 -3.29 -23.38 7.81
CA ARG A 63 -3.96 -22.58 6.77
C ARG A 63 -3.17 -21.34 6.34
N VAL A 64 -2.40 -20.72 7.24
CA VAL A 64 -1.52 -19.59 6.89
C VAL A 64 -0.46 -20.00 5.87
N LEU A 65 0.20 -21.14 6.09
CA LEU A 65 1.27 -21.63 5.20
C LEU A 65 0.70 -22.13 3.87
N GLU A 66 -0.52 -22.65 3.87
CA GLU A 66 -1.22 -23.07 2.66
C GLU A 66 -1.44 -21.87 1.72
N VAL A 67 -2.06 -20.78 2.20
CA VAL A 67 -2.34 -19.59 1.37
C VAL A 67 -1.06 -18.85 0.95
N LEU A 68 0.01 -18.89 1.76
CA LEU A 68 1.30 -18.32 1.37
C LEU A 68 2.03 -19.15 0.30
N ARG A 69 1.85 -20.48 0.28
CA ARG A 69 2.42 -21.37 -0.73
C ARG A 69 1.67 -21.31 -2.05
N ASP A 70 0.37 -21.10 -1.98
CA ASP A 70 -0.51 -20.94 -3.14
C ASP A 70 -1.29 -19.64 -3.03
N HIS A 71 -0.72 -18.57 -3.59
CA HIS A 71 -1.34 -17.24 -3.54
C HIS A 71 -2.66 -17.16 -4.31
N SER A 72 -3.07 -18.19 -5.06
CA SER A 72 -4.41 -18.27 -5.65
C SER A 72 -5.51 -18.50 -4.60
N GLU A 73 -5.16 -19.02 -3.41
CA GLU A 73 -6.05 -19.12 -2.25
C GLU A 73 -6.23 -17.77 -1.54
N CYS A 74 -5.55 -16.72 -2.03
CA CYS A 74 -5.68 -15.38 -1.53
C CYS A 74 -6.96 -14.72 -2.07
N LEU A 75 -7.77 -14.15 -1.16
CA LEU A 75 -9.06 -13.56 -1.53
C LEU A 75 -9.00 -12.04 -1.71
N THR A 76 -7.80 -11.44 -1.70
CA THR A 76 -7.65 -9.98 -1.85
C THR A 76 -6.57 -9.62 -2.85
N GLU A 77 -6.84 -8.63 -3.71
CA GLU A 77 -5.88 -8.15 -4.70
C GLU A 77 -4.80 -7.27 -4.05
N HIS A 78 -3.56 -7.75 -3.97
CA HIS A 78 -2.46 -7.00 -3.35
C HIS A 78 -1.05 -7.30 -3.90
N ASP A 79 -0.95 -7.85 -5.10
CA ASP A 79 0.27 -8.43 -5.72
C ASP A 79 1.49 -7.49 -5.81
N GLU A 80 1.31 -6.17 -5.71
CA GLU A 80 2.41 -5.20 -5.84
C GLU A 80 3.04 -4.75 -4.50
N ILE A 81 2.64 -5.32 -3.36
CA ILE A 81 3.26 -4.98 -2.06
C ILE A 81 4.54 -5.82 -1.87
N GLY A 82 5.65 -5.39 -2.48
CA GLY A 82 6.96 -5.99 -2.22
C GLY A 82 7.96 -6.04 -3.38
N ALA A 83 7.62 -5.49 -4.56
CA ALA A 83 8.58 -5.24 -5.63
C ALA A 83 9.39 -3.95 -5.38
#